data_AF-A0ABD4KS32-F1
#
_entry.id   AF-A0ABD4KS32-F1
#
_cell.length_a   1.000
_cell.length_b   1.000
_cell.length_c   1.000
_cell.angle_alpha   90.00
_cell.angle_beta   90.00
_cell.angle_gamma   90.00
#
_symmetry.space_group_name_H-M   'P 1'
#
loop_
_entity.id
_entity.type
_entity.pdbx_description
1 polymer ?
#
loop_
_entity_poly.entity_id
_entity_poly.type
_entity_poly.pdbx_seq_one_letter_code
_entity_poly.pdbx_strand_id
1 'polypeptide(L)' 'MAKRRTNKEWQTLFEKYQSSHLSQRVFCERNELSLSTFYAKRQQLQTTESANISGFVKAEVVEKTTRYQ' A
#
# COMPACT_ATOMS: atom_id res chain seq x y z
N MET A 1 24.85 6.09 -6.85
CA MET A 1 23.62 6.68 -6.29
C MET A 1 22.43 5.93 -6.87
N ALA A 2 21.55 5.36 -6.04
CA ALA A 2 20.33 4.73 -6.56
C ALA A 2 19.44 5.81 -7.18
N LYS A 3 19.08 5.67 -8.47
CA LYS A 3 18.14 6.58 -9.14
C LYS A 3 16.85 6.63 -8.32
N ARG A 4 16.50 7.83 -7.83
CA ARG A 4 15.24 8.06 -7.13
C ARG A 4 14.11 8.00 -8.15
N ARG A 5 13.37 6.89 -8.16
CA ARG A 5 12.18 6.74 -9.00
C ARG A 5 11.04 7.59 -8.43
N THR A 6 10.31 8.27 -9.31
CA THR A 6 9.13 9.07 -8.94
C THR A 6 7.92 8.16 -8.67
N ASN A 7 6.88 8.68 -8.00
CA ASN A 7 5.65 7.91 -7.75
C ASN A 7 4.99 7.44 -9.04
N LYS A 8 5.04 8.24 -10.11
CA LYS A 8 4.52 7.86 -11.44
C LYS A 8 5.28 6.65 -12.01
N GLU A 9 6.60 6.64 -11.91
CA GLU A 9 7.41 5.49 -12.36
C GLU A 9 7.09 4.22 -11.57
N TRP A 10 6.85 4.36 -10.26
CA TRP A 10 6.40 3.24 -9.43
C TRP A 10 5.04 2.71 -9.86
N GLN A 11 4.07 3.58 -10.18
CA GLN A 11 2.77 3.17 -10.71
C GLN A 11 2.92 2.37 -12.00
N THR A 12 3.69 2.89 -12.97
CA THR A 12 3.96 2.18 -14.24
C THR A 12 4.64 0.82 -14.00
N LEU A 13 5.53 0.72 -13.02
CA LEU A 13 6.15 -0.56 -12.66
C LEU A 13 5.12 -1.56 -12.10
N PHE A 14 4.18 -1.11 -11.27
CA PHE A 14 3.12 -1.98 -10.76
C PHE A 14 2.15 -2.42 -11.86
N GLU A 15 1.79 -1.54 -12.80
CA GLU A 15 0.97 -1.90 -13.97
C GLU A 15 1.68 -2.93 -14.85
N LYS A 16 2.97 -2.70 -15.15
CA LYS A 16 3.79 -3.68 -15.89
C LYS A 16 3.89 -5.01 -15.16
N TYR A 17 4.05 -5.00 -13.83
CA TYR A 17 4.05 -6.20 -13.03
C TYR A 17 2.74 -6.98 -13.17
N GLN A 18 1.58 -6.32 -13.05
CA GLN A 18 0.26 -6.93 -13.21
C GLN A 18 0.09 -7.56 -14.60
N SER A 19 0.49 -6.85 -15.66
CA SER A 19 0.41 -7.37 -17.04
C SER A 19 1.42 -8.49 -17.31
N SER A 20 2.55 -8.52 -16.61
CA SER A 20 3.61 -9.50 -16.86
C SER A 20 3.29 -10.91 -16.39
N HIS A 21 2.34 -11.07 -15.45
CA HIS A 21 2.03 -12.35 -14.79
C HIS A 21 3.26 -13.07 -14.19
N LEU A 22 4.35 -12.34 -13.95
CA LEU A 22 5.57 -12.88 -13.35
C LEU A 22 5.44 -12.93 -11.83
N SER A 23 6.23 -13.78 -11.19
CA SER A 23 6.40 -13.69 -9.74
C SER A 23 7.12 -12.40 -9.37
N GLN A 24 6.78 -11.83 -8.20
CA GLN A 24 7.35 -10.57 -7.73
C GLN A 24 8.87 -10.59 -7.70
N ARG A 25 9.46 -11.73 -7.30
CA ARG A 25 10.91 -11.91 -7.24
C ARG A 25 11.55 -11.77 -8.63
N VAL A 26 11.03 -12.51 -9.60
CA VAL A 26 11.53 -12.49 -10.99
C VAL A 26 11.34 -11.11 -11.61
N PHE A 27 10.21 -10.45 -11.34
CA PHE A 27 9.98 -9.09 -11.80
C PHE A 27 10.98 -8.09 -11.19
N CYS A 28 11.23 -8.18 -9.88
CA CYS A 28 12.19 -7.31 -9.20
C CYS A 28 13.62 -7.52 -9.72
N GLU A 29 14.03 -8.78 -9.91
CA GLU A 29 15.34 -9.12 -10.49
C GLU A 29 15.51 -8.54 -11.90
N ARG A 30 14.48 -8.64 -12.76
CA ARG A 30 14.52 -8.08 -14.13
C ARG A 30 14.54 -6.56 -14.20
N ASN A 31 13.95 -5.88 -13.22
CA ASN A 31 13.84 -4.42 -13.20
C ASN A 31 14.88 -3.75 -12.29
N GLU A 32 15.85 -4.53 -11.79
CA GLU A 32 16.89 -4.08 -10.85
C GLU A 32 16.28 -3.38 -9.63
N LEU A 33 15.22 -4.00 -9.09
CA LEU A 33 14.52 -3.54 -7.91
C LEU A 33 14.84 -4.47 -6.73
N SER A 34 15.01 -3.87 -5.56
CA SER A 34 14.98 -4.65 -4.33
C SER A 34 13.53 -5.05 -4.02
N LEU A 35 13.34 -6.31 -3.62
CA LEU A 35 12.06 -6.83 -3.16
C LEU A 35 11.52 -6.01 -1.98
N SER A 36 12.39 -5.62 -1.04
CA SER A 36 12.01 -4.80 0.12
C SER A 36 11.48 -3.43 -0.29
N THR A 37 12.14 -2.78 -1.24
CA THR A 37 11.71 -1.49 -1.79
C THR A 37 10.38 -1.62 -2.52
N PHE A 38 10.19 -2.71 -3.28
CA PHE A 38 8.94 -2.98 -3.98
C PHE A 38 7.77 -3.11 -3.00
N TYR A 39 7.93 -3.88 -1.92
CA TYR A 39 6.92 -4.00 -0.87
C TYR A 39 6.64 -2.67 -0.17
N ALA A 40 7.68 -1.95 0.26
CA ALA A 40 7.53 -0.67 0.94
C ALA A 40 6.80 0.36 0.07
N LYS A 41 7.11 0.42 -1.23
CA LYS A 41 6.46 1.33 -2.18
C LYS A 41 5.03 0.93 -2.48
N ARG A 42 4.75 -0.36 -2.62
CA ARG A 42 3.39 -0.87 -2.81
C ARG A 42 2.50 -0.50 -1.62
N GLN A 43 3.01 -0.71 -0.39
CA GLN A 43 2.29 -0.34 0.81
C GLN A 43 2.07 1.17 0.89
N GLN A 44 3.08 2.00 0.62
CA GLN A 44 2.95 3.46 0.63
C GLN A 44 1.86 3.98 -0.34
N LEU A 45 1.80 3.41 -1.55
CA LEU A 45 0.77 3.79 -2.52
C LEU A 45 -0.62 3.33 -2.09
N GLN A 46 -0.76 2.09 -1.60
CA GLN A 46 -2.03 1.59 -1.06
C GLN A 46 -2.50 2.39 0.16
N THR A 47 -1.58 2.81 1.04
CA THR A 47 -1.92 3.67 2.19
C THR A 47 -2.23 5.10 1.76
N THR A 48 -1.76 5.56 0.60
CA THR A 48 -2.12 6.90 0.09
C THR A 48 -3.54 6.88 -0.50
N GLU A 49 -3.91 5.81 -1.21
CA GLU A 49 -5.29 5.57 -1.63
C GLU A 49 -6.20 5.33 -0.42
N SER A 50 -5.72 4.56 0.56
CA SER A 50 -6.45 4.29 1.78
C SER A 50 -6.44 5.45 2.75
N ALA A 51 -5.51 6.41 2.72
CA ALA A 51 -5.55 7.60 3.56
C ALA A 51 -6.73 8.53 3.18
N ASN A 52 -7.26 8.38 1.96
CA ASN A 52 -8.55 8.97 1.59
C ASN A 52 -9.77 8.20 2.15
N ILE A 53 -9.58 6.96 2.64
CA ILE A 53 -10.65 6.08 3.16
C ILE A 53 -10.52 5.86 4.68
N SER A 54 -9.32 5.91 5.24
CA SER A 54 -8.99 5.71 6.64
C SER A 54 -9.01 7.05 7.37
N GLY A 55 -10.16 7.71 7.33
CA GLY A 55 -10.53 8.63 8.39
C GLY A 55 -10.60 7.83 9.69
N PHE A 56 -9.95 8.35 10.73
CA PHE A 56 -10.05 7.83 12.09
C PHE A 56 -11.49 7.37 12.40
N VAL A 57 -11.66 6.10 12.78
CA VAL A 57 -12.96 5.59 13.18
C VAL A 57 -13.30 6.19 14.54
N LYS A 58 -14.21 7.19 14.55
CA LYS A 58 -14.76 7.75 15.79
C LYS A 58 -15.77 6.75 16.35
N ALA A 59 -15.40 6.01 17.39
CA ALA A 59 -16.35 5.22 18.17
C ALA A 59 -17.09 6.14 19.14
N GLU A 60 -18.42 6.20 19.04
CA GLU A 60 -19.27 6.91 20.00
C GLU A 60 -19.61 5.94 21.16
N VAL A 61 -19.20 6.31 22.38
CA VAL A 61 -19.47 5.52 23.58
C VAL A 61 -20.91 5.79 24.01
N VAL A 62 -21.80 4.82 23.77
CA VAL A 62 -23.17 4.86 24.29
C VAL A 62 -23.16 4.27 25.71
N GLU A 63 -23.31 5.14 26.71
CA GLU A 63 -23.46 4.73 28.12
C GLU A 63 -24.81 4.00 28.31
N LYS A 64 -24.77 2.66 28.30
CA LYS A 64 -25.94 1.84 28.62
C LYS A 64 -26.08 1.72 30.13
N THR A 65 -26.86 2.61 30.76
CA THR A 65 -27.23 2.46 32.16
C THR A 65 -28.24 1.32 32.30
N THR A 66 -27.79 0.19 32.83
CA THR A 66 -28.66 -0.93 33.19
C THR A 66 -29.31 -0.59 34.54
N ARG A 67 -30.62 -0.31 34.55
CA ARG A 67 -31.41 -0.18 35.79
C ARG A 67 -31.94 -1.55 36.17
N TYR A 68 -31.54 -2.06 37.33
CA TYR A 68 -32.16 -3.23 37.96
C TYR A 68 -33.42 -2.78 38.70
N GLN A 69 -34.51 -3.55 38.54
CA GLN A 69 -35.78 -3.39 39.28
C GLN A 69 -35.71 -4.06 40.64
#